data_AF-A0A9K3DEB0-F1
#
_entry.id   AF-A0A9K3DEB0-F1
#
_cell.length_a   1.000
_cell.length_b   1.000
_cell.length_c   1.000
_cell.angle_alpha   90.00
_cell.angle_beta   90.00
_cell.angle_gamma   90.00
#
_symmetry.space_group_name_H-M   'P 1'
#
loop_
_entity.id
_entity.type
_entity.pdbx_description
1 polymer ?
#
loop_
_entity_poly.entity_id
_entity_poly.type
_entity_poly.pdbx_seq_one_letter_code
_entity_poly.pdbx_strand_id
1 'polypeptide(L)'
;MEDLTYQGYNTLTDTRFIRAMTECELGEVFRLVRCALNSLHSQTVPLVIGDVRECNTMVRVVRPEGVCPTDPASVRGRVSAQLVDYDYSRTSQERWYDSHYNMGIDWPPELVGAARHRDTALFPLMSPGHDVHMLEAMRHRVV
;
A
#
# COMPACT_ATOMS: atom_id res chain seq x y z
N MET A 1 16.14 11.26 2.53
CA MET A 1 14.69 11.01 2.61
C MET A 1 14.16 11.97 3.65
N GLU A 2 13.24 12.87 3.30
CA GLU A 2 12.63 13.75 4.28
C GLU A 2 11.74 12.92 5.21
N ASP A 3 11.77 13.20 6.51
CA ASP A 3 10.92 12.51 7.47
C ASP A 3 9.49 13.04 7.33
N LEU A 4 8.63 12.21 6.73
CA LEU A 4 7.24 12.53 6.42
C LEU A 4 6.39 12.78 7.68
N THR A 5 6.80 12.25 8.85
CA THR A 5 6.06 12.48 10.10
C THR A 5 6.10 13.96 10.49
N TYR A 6 7.24 14.63 10.31
CA TYR A 6 7.38 16.08 10.52
C TYR A 6 6.59 16.92 9.50
N GLN A 7 6.10 16.32 8.41
CA GLN A 7 5.24 16.95 7.41
C GLN A 7 3.74 16.68 7.64
N GLY A 8 3.39 16.05 8.77
CA GLY A 8 2.01 15.77 9.15
C GLY A 8 1.43 14.51 8.51
N TYR A 9 2.26 13.62 7.98
CA TYR A 9 1.81 12.29 7.58
C TYR A 9 1.80 11.34 8.78
N ASN A 10 0.82 10.44 8.81
CA ASN A 10 0.71 9.32 9.74
C ASN A 10 0.72 8.01 8.95
N THR A 11 1.24 6.94 9.54
CA THR A 11 1.12 5.60 8.94
C THR A 11 -0.31 5.08 9.09
N LEU A 12 -0.74 4.19 8.18
CA LEU A 12 -1.98 3.43 8.36
C LEU A 12 -1.89 2.35 9.47
N THR A 13 -0.81 2.33 10.26
CA THR A 13 -0.76 1.57 11.52
C THR A 13 -1.23 2.38 12.72
N ASP A 14 -1.35 3.71 12.60
CA ASP A 14 -1.87 4.54 13.68
C ASP A 14 -3.39 4.40 13.79
N THR A 15 -3.81 3.50 14.68
CA THR A 15 -5.23 3.21 14.94
C THR A 15 -6.02 4.42 15.43
N ARG A 16 -5.40 5.40 16.11
CA ARG A 16 -6.10 6.60 16.56
C ARG A 16 -6.38 7.52 15.38
N PHE A 17 -5.40 7.68 14.50
CA PHE A 17 -5.54 8.43 13.27
C PHE A 17 -6.62 7.81 12.36
N ILE A 18 -6.56 6.51 12.11
CA ILE A 18 -7.53 5.79 11.27
C ILE A 18 -8.95 5.91 11.82
N ARG A 19 -9.15 5.72 13.13
CA ARG A 19 -10.48 5.85 13.77
C ARG A 19 -11.06 7.26 13.67
N ALA A 20 -10.22 8.27 13.47
CA ALA A 20 -10.64 9.64 13.25
C ALA A 20 -10.93 9.95 11.78
N MET A 21 -10.67 9.03 10.85
CA MET A 21 -10.98 9.19 9.43
C MET A 21 -12.40 8.77 9.11
N THR A 22 -13.01 9.45 8.13
CA THR A 22 -14.31 9.02 7.59
C THR A 22 -14.12 7.91 6.54
N GLU A 23 -15.19 7.17 6.23
CA GLU A 23 -15.19 6.19 5.14
C GLU A 23 -14.81 6.83 3.79
N CYS A 24 -15.22 8.09 3.55
CA CYS A 24 -14.86 8.83 2.35
C CYS A 24 -13.35 9.15 2.30
N GLU A 25 -12.77 9.56 3.42
CA GLU A 25 -11.33 9.82 3.51
C GLU A 25 -10.53 8.52 3.30
N LEU A 26 -10.95 7.42 3.92
CA LEU A 26 -10.33 6.10 3.72
C LEU A 26 -10.47 5.61 2.28
N GLY A 27 -11.66 5.75 1.68
CA GLY A 27 -11.89 5.42 0.28
C GLY A 27 -10.98 6.20 -0.67
N GLU A 28 -10.72 7.47 -0.37
CA GLU A 28 -9.79 8.30 -1.13
C GLU A 28 -8.33 7.87 -0.95
N VAL A 29 -7.91 7.45 0.26
CA VAL A 29 -6.58 6.84 0.47
C VAL A 29 -6.38 5.63 -0.44
N PHE A 30 -7.29 4.66 -0.40
CA PHE A 30 -7.18 3.45 -1.23
C PHE A 30 -7.21 3.77 -2.73
N ARG A 31 -8.00 4.78 -3.14
CA ARG A 31 -7.99 5.26 -4.52
C ARG A 31 -6.63 5.81 -4.90
N LEU A 32 -6.01 6.64 -4.06
CA LEU A 32 -4.70 7.24 -4.30
C LEU A 32 -3.58 6.19 -4.35
N VAL A 33 -3.58 5.24 -3.42
CA VAL A 33 -2.61 4.11 -3.43
C VAL A 33 -2.77 3.29 -4.70
N ARG A 34 -4.00 2.94 -5.10
CA ARG A 34 -4.26 2.25 -6.36
C ARG A 34 -3.78 3.05 -7.58
N CYS A 35 -3.97 4.36 -7.59
CA CYS A 35 -3.44 5.22 -8.66
C CYS A 35 -1.90 5.16 -8.72
N ALA A 36 -1.22 5.23 -7.57
CA ALA A 36 0.23 5.12 -7.51
C ALA A 36 0.72 3.76 -8.04
N LEU A 37 0.09 2.66 -7.61
CA LEU A 37 0.38 1.32 -8.13
C LEU A 37 0.17 1.24 -9.64
N ASN A 38 -0.96 1.70 -10.15
CA ASN A 38 -1.23 1.71 -11.59
C ASN A 38 -0.15 2.47 -12.39
N SER A 39 0.36 3.59 -11.87
CA SER A 39 1.45 4.33 -12.52
C SER A 39 2.78 3.58 -12.55
N LEU A 40 3.08 2.79 -11.52
CA LEU A 40 4.26 1.93 -11.46
C LEU A 40 4.10 0.68 -12.35
N HIS A 41 2.89 0.15 -12.40
CA HIS A 41 2.55 -1.02 -13.21
C HIS A 41 2.43 -0.70 -14.71
N SER A 42 2.18 0.56 -15.09
CA SER A 42 2.06 0.97 -16.50
C SER A 42 3.39 1.23 -17.20
N GLN A 43 4.53 1.05 -16.53
CA GLN A 43 5.85 1.20 -17.13
C GLN A 43 6.13 0.08 -18.14
N THR A 44 7.05 0.29 -19.09
CA THR A 44 7.44 -0.73 -20.09
C THR A 44 7.88 -2.03 -19.44
N VAL A 45 8.61 -1.92 -18.33
CA VAL A 45 8.83 -3.02 -17.40
C VAL A 45 8.15 -2.62 -16.08
N PRO A 46 7.00 -3.23 -15.75
CA PRO A 46 6.26 -2.90 -14.54
C PRO A 46 7.13 -3.02 -13.28
N LEU A 47 7.10 -2.01 -12.42
CA LEU A 47 7.66 -2.08 -11.08
C LEU A 47 6.57 -2.54 -10.11
N VAL A 48 6.82 -3.64 -9.40
CA VAL A 48 5.93 -4.22 -8.40
C VAL A 48 6.52 -3.90 -7.02
N ILE A 49 5.71 -3.37 -6.11
CA ILE A 49 6.16 -2.92 -4.78
C ILE A 49 6.53 -4.10 -3.90
N GLY A 50 5.69 -5.13 -3.90
CA GLY A 50 5.93 -6.37 -3.19
C GLY A 50 5.76 -6.32 -1.66
N ASP A 51 5.50 -5.14 -1.10
CA ASP A 51 5.22 -4.93 0.33
C ASP A 51 4.18 -3.81 0.53
N VAL A 52 3.01 -3.97 -0.10
CA VAL A 52 1.89 -3.01 0.02
C VAL A 52 1.12 -3.27 1.31
N ARG A 53 1.32 -2.43 2.32
CA ARG A 53 0.71 -2.59 3.65
C ARG A 53 0.63 -1.30 4.44
N GLU A 54 0.02 -1.40 5.61
CA GLU A 54 -0.34 -0.30 6.49
C GLU A 54 0.87 0.52 6.95
N CYS A 55 1.97 -0.14 7.36
CA CYS A 55 3.18 0.56 7.81
C CYS A 55 3.97 1.22 6.67
N ASN A 56 3.73 0.78 5.42
CA ASN A 56 4.35 1.33 4.22
C ASN A 56 3.45 2.32 3.49
N THR A 57 2.32 2.71 4.11
CA THR A 57 1.38 3.68 3.57
C THR A 57 1.29 4.89 4.48
N MET A 58 1.82 6.01 4.01
CA MET A 58 1.79 7.29 4.70
C MET A 58 0.60 8.11 4.23
N VAL A 59 -0.20 8.62 5.16
CA VAL A 59 -1.42 9.37 4.88
C VAL A 59 -1.42 10.71 5.59
N ARG A 60 -1.83 11.76 4.88
CA ARG A 60 -2.10 13.08 5.43
C ARG A 60 -3.51 13.51 5.05
N VAL A 61 -4.23 14.08 6.01
CA VAL A 61 -5.57 14.63 5.80
C VAL A 61 -5.61 16.07 6.29
N VAL A 62 -6.01 16.99 5.41
CA VAL A 62 -6.21 18.40 5.74
C VAL A 62 -7.71 18.65 5.98
N ARG A 63 -8.07 19.09 7.19
CA ARG A 63 -9.46 19.31 7.62
C ARG A 63 -9.70 20.79 7.93
N PRO A 64 -9.91 21.65 6.91
CA PRO A 64 -10.28 23.03 7.14
C PRO A 64 -11.67 23.13 7.77
N GLU A 65 -11.90 24.18 8.56
CA GLU A 65 -13.18 24.44 9.21
C GLU A 65 -14.32 24.60 8.19
N GLY A 66 -15.53 24.15 8.54
CA GLY A 66 -16.74 24.33 7.73
C GLY A 66 -16.89 23.39 6.52
N VAL A 67 -15.95 22.47 6.29
CA VAL A 67 -16.04 21.49 5.18
C VAL A 67 -16.58 20.16 5.67
N CYS A 68 -17.59 19.63 4.97
CA CYS A 68 -18.20 18.34 5.29
C CYS A 68 -17.22 17.18 5.03
N PRO A 69 -16.83 16.38 6.04
CA PRO A 69 -15.83 15.32 5.86
C PRO A 69 -16.40 14.04 5.23
N THR A 70 -17.71 13.97 4.97
CA THR A 70 -18.40 12.79 4.43
C THR A 70 -18.83 12.95 2.97
N ASP A 71 -18.51 14.07 2.32
CA ASP A 71 -18.75 14.24 0.87
C ASP A 71 -17.51 13.80 0.07
N PRO A 72 -17.62 12.76 -0.79
CA PRO A 72 -16.52 12.28 -1.64
C PRO A 72 -15.90 13.36 -2.54
N ALA A 73 -16.68 14.34 -2.99
CA ALA A 73 -16.14 15.42 -3.82
C ALA A 73 -15.25 16.35 -2.98
N SER A 74 -15.69 16.64 -1.76
CA SER A 74 -14.95 17.50 -0.84
C SER A 74 -13.61 16.91 -0.38
N VAL A 75 -13.47 15.57 -0.26
CA VAL A 75 -12.24 14.94 0.26
C VAL A 75 -11.09 14.93 -0.76
N ARG A 76 -11.40 15.07 -2.06
CA ARG A 76 -10.40 15.11 -3.13
C ARG A 76 -9.52 16.34 -2.97
N GLY A 77 -8.20 16.13 -2.98
CA GLY A 77 -7.21 17.20 -2.76
C GLY A 77 -6.93 17.55 -1.30
N ARG A 78 -7.70 16.99 -0.34
CA ARG A 78 -7.45 17.12 1.11
C ARG A 78 -6.77 15.91 1.70
N VAL A 79 -6.97 14.74 1.08
CA VAL A 79 -6.27 13.50 1.41
C VAL A 79 -5.05 13.37 0.51
N SER A 80 -3.92 13.02 1.09
CA SER A 80 -2.70 12.63 0.39
C SER A 80 -2.26 11.28 0.92
N ALA A 81 -1.91 10.35 0.03
CA ALA A 81 -1.39 9.03 0.38
C ALA A 81 -0.12 8.75 -0.42
N GLN A 82 0.88 8.18 0.23
CA GLN A 82 2.16 7.83 -0.37
C GLN A 82 2.56 6.42 0.07
N LEU A 83 3.09 5.65 -0.88
CA LEU A 83 3.80 4.42 -0.57
C LEU A 83 5.25 4.77 -0.20
N VAL A 84 5.76 4.10 0.83
CA VAL A 84 7.14 4.21 1.29
C VAL A 84 7.74 2.81 1.42
N ASP A 85 9.04 2.74 1.69
CA ASP A 85 9.78 1.48 1.81
C ASP A 85 9.68 0.59 0.55
N TYR A 86 10.62 0.82 -0.37
CA TYR A 86 10.68 0.16 -1.68
C TYR A 86 11.70 -0.99 -1.69
N ASP A 87 12.19 -1.46 -0.55
CA ASP A 87 13.27 -2.45 -0.48
C ASP A 87 12.84 -3.81 -1.08
N TYR A 88 11.54 -4.11 -1.01
CA TYR A 88 10.92 -5.29 -1.62
C TYR A 88 10.50 -5.08 -3.09
N SER A 89 10.64 -3.85 -3.61
CA SER A 89 10.21 -3.52 -4.96
C SER A 89 11.11 -4.15 -6.00
N ARG A 90 10.51 -4.73 -7.03
CA ARG A 90 11.21 -5.45 -8.10
C ARG A 90 10.46 -5.28 -9.41
N THR A 91 11.17 -5.44 -10.50
CA THR A 91 10.53 -5.46 -11.82
C THR A 91 9.74 -6.75 -12.01
N SER A 92 8.71 -6.74 -12.88
CA SER A 92 7.92 -7.94 -13.18
C SER A 92 8.69 -9.06 -13.90
N GLN A 93 9.96 -8.83 -14.24
CA GLN A 93 10.86 -9.82 -14.83
C GLN A 93 11.72 -10.52 -13.78
N GLU A 94 11.72 -10.01 -12.55
CA GLU A 94 12.46 -10.59 -11.43
C GLU A 94 11.57 -11.52 -10.63
N ARG A 95 12.18 -12.53 -10.03
CA ARG A 95 11.52 -13.36 -9.01
C ARG A 95 11.58 -12.65 -7.67
N TRP A 96 10.64 -13.01 -6.80
CA TRP A 96 10.78 -12.71 -5.38
C TRP A 96 12.06 -13.33 -4.83
N TYR A 97 12.74 -12.62 -3.94
CA TYR A 97 13.97 -13.07 -3.31
C TYR A 97 13.72 -13.43 -1.84
N ASP A 98 14.60 -14.26 -1.28
CA ASP A 98 14.62 -14.60 0.15
C ASP A 98 15.09 -13.41 0.99
N SER A 99 14.29 -12.36 1.03
CA SER A 99 14.29 -11.44 2.15
C SER A 99 13.31 -12.02 3.15
N HIS A 100 13.81 -12.29 4.35
CA HIS A 100 13.10 -12.83 5.49
C HIS A 100 11.58 -12.62 5.38
N TYR A 101 10.91 -13.72 5.05
CA TYR A 101 9.45 -13.85 4.96
C TYR A 101 8.81 -12.96 6.02
N ASN A 102 8.28 -11.81 5.59
CA ASN A 102 7.63 -10.90 6.52
C ASN A 102 6.24 -11.47 6.78
N MET A 103 6.13 -12.24 7.87
CA MET A 103 4.92 -12.95 8.29
C MET A 103 3.73 -12.03 8.55
N GLY A 104 3.95 -10.72 8.64
CA GLY A 104 2.90 -9.73 8.86
C GLY A 104 2.17 -9.27 7.60
N ILE A 105 2.51 -9.80 6.43
CA ILE A 105 1.87 -9.47 5.14
C ILE A 105 0.95 -10.61 4.73
N ASP A 106 -0.26 -10.28 4.28
CA ASP A 106 -1.13 -11.24 3.59
C ASP A 106 -0.62 -11.41 2.16
N TRP A 107 0.29 -12.35 2.01
CA TRP A 107 0.91 -12.70 0.75
C TRP A 107 -0.07 -13.37 -0.22
N PRO A 108 0.02 -13.09 -1.53
CA PRO A 108 -0.63 -13.89 -2.56
C PRO A 108 -0.45 -15.40 -2.32
N PRO A 109 -1.51 -16.23 -2.48
CA PRO A 109 -1.48 -17.65 -2.13
C PRO A 109 -0.33 -18.45 -2.76
N GLU A 110 0.03 -18.13 -4.01
CA GLU A 110 1.14 -18.73 -4.75
C GLU A 110 2.50 -18.50 -4.07
N LEU A 111 2.67 -17.39 -3.35
CA LEU A 111 3.89 -17.07 -2.61
C LEU A 111 3.95 -17.81 -1.28
N VAL A 112 2.80 -17.95 -0.60
CA VAL A 112 2.68 -18.78 0.61
C VAL A 112 3.05 -20.23 0.30
N GLY A 113 2.62 -20.74 -0.86
CA GLY A 113 3.00 -22.07 -1.34
C GLY A 113 4.51 -22.22 -1.50
N ALA A 114 5.16 -21.33 -2.25
CA ALA A 114 6.61 -21.37 -2.48
C ALA A 114 7.43 -21.21 -1.18
N ALA A 115 7.02 -20.29 -0.29
CA ALA A 115 7.70 -20.03 0.99
C ALA A 115 7.69 -21.25 1.92
N ARG A 116 6.60 -22.02 1.95
CA ARG A 116 6.50 -23.26 2.76
C ARG A 116 7.55 -24.31 2.37
N HIS A 117 7.95 -24.33 1.10
CA HIS A 117 8.96 -25.26 0.61
C HIS A 117 10.40 -24.78 0.82
N ARG A 118 10.62 -23.55 1.32
CA ARG A 118 11.93 -22.91 1.50
C ARG A 118 12.81 -22.98 0.25
N ASP A 119 12.20 -23.04 -0.92
CA ASP A 119 12.87 -23.13 -2.20
C ASP A 119 12.60 -21.86 -3.01
N THR A 120 13.62 -21.01 -3.10
CA THR A 120 13.58 -19.74 -3.81
C THR A 120 13.41 -19.91 -5.32
N ALA A 121 13.77 -21.08 -5.86
CA ALA A 121 13.55 -21.39 -7.28
C ALA A 121 12.06 -21.56 -7.62
N LEU A 122 11.21 -21.81 -6.61
CA LEU A 122 9.76 -21.95 -6.78
C LEU A 122 9.02 -20.61 -6.69
N PHE A 123 9.68 -19.53 -6.28
CA PHE A 123 9.01 -18.24 -6.22
C PHE A 123 8.65 -17.76 -7.64
N PRO A 124 7.40 -17.33 -7.85
CA PRO A 124 6.96 -16.84 -9.15
C PRO A 124 7.67 -15.53 -9.50
N LEU A 125 7.53 -15.13 -10.76
CA LEU A 125 7.88 -13.77 -11.18
C LEU A 125 6.97 -12.77 -10.45
N MET A 126 7.49 -11.59 -10.14
CA MET A 126 6.70 -10.49 -9.61
C MET A 126 5.60 -10.12 -10.61
N SER A 127 4.40 -9.85 -10.10
CA SER A 127 3.24 -9.48 -10.92
C SER A 127 2.53 -8.30 -10.27
N PRO A 128 2.05 -7.32 -11.07
CA PRO A 128 1.11 -6.29 -10.59
C PRO A 128 -0.06 -6.86 -9.78
N GLY A 129 -0.51 -8.07 -10.09
CA GLY A 129 -1.56 -8.76 -9.34
C GLY A 129 -1.22 -9.00 -7.87
N HIS A 130 0.06 -9.10 -7.52
CA HIS A 130 0.49 -9.25 -6.12
C HIS A 130 0.23 -7.97 -5.31
N ASP A 131 0.59 -6.81 -5.84
CA ASP A 131 0.32 -5.53 -5.17
C ASP A 131 -1.19 -5.27 -5.05
N VAL A 132 -1.97 -5.67 -6.07
CA VAL A 132 -3.44 -5.58 -6.03
C VAL A 132 -4.01 -6.46 -4.91
N HIS A 133 -3.52 -7.70 -4.79
CA HIS A 133 -3.94 -8.60 -3.71
C HIS A 133 -3.64 -8.00 -2.33
N MET A 134 -2.40 -7.52 -2.14
CA MET A 134 -1.97 -6.93 -0.88
C MET A 134 -2.74 -5.64 -0.55
N LEU A 135 -3.06 -4.81 -1.55
CA LEU A 135 -3.91 -3.63 -1.38
C LEU A 135 -5.32 -3.98 -0.90
N GLU A 136 -5.96 -4.97 -1.52
CA GLU A 136 -7.30 -5.42 -1.10
C GLU A 136 -7.26 -6.06 0.29
N ALA A 137 -6.22 -6.83 0.60
CA ALA A 137 -6.03 -7.38 1.95
C ALA A 137 -5.87 -6.26 2.99
N MET A 138 -5.03 -5.25 2.71
CA MET A 138 -4.90 -4.05 3.56
C MET A 138 -6.24 -3.34 3.73
N ARG A 139 -7.03 -3.20 2.66
CA ARG A 139 -8.34 -2.57 2.73
C ARG A 139 -9.30 -3.30 3.67
N HIS A 140 -9.33 -4.62 3.61
CA HIS A 140 -10.17 -5.44 4.49
C HIS A 140 -9.79 -5.37 5.97
N ARG A 141 -8.54 -5.01 6.31
CA ARG A 141 -8.09 -4.87 7.70
C ARG A 141 -8.33 -3.48 8.26
N VAL A 142 -8.29 -2.46 7.41
CA VAL A 142 -8.43 -1.04 7.81
C VAL A 142 -9.89 -0.59 7.85
N VAL A 143 -10.76 -1.16 7.00
CA VAL A 143 -12.19 -0.79 6.85
C VAL A 143 -13.10 -1.78 7.58
#